data_AF-N6UF54-F1
#
_entry.id   AF-N6UF54-F1
#
_cell.length_a   1.000
_cell.length_b   1.000
_cell.length_c   1.000
_cell.angle_alpha   90.00
_cell.angle_beta   90.00
_cell.angle_gamma   90.00
#
_symmetry.space_group_name_H-M   'P 1'
#
loop_
_entity.id
_entity.type
_entity.pdbx_description
1 polymer ?
#
loop_
_entity_poly.entity_id
_entity_poly.type
_entity_poly.pdbx_seq_one_letter_code
_entity_poly.pdbx_strand_id
1 'polypeptide(L)'
;MLRIILSITLAVLIWFRFLKPMNHFTKMGVKQTKPWPILGDIWRNLFQQMNSLESVEFYYKMFPGARYSGFYQFSIPTLIIKDSELLKQITVRDFHHFTDHRTFVDADVDPLWAGNLFALTGQTWKEMRATLSGSFTSSKMKNMVHYMNGAAENFVKFFLNKNEKLIDIDMKDAFKRFTNDVISTTTFGMCGFSQISKQRYLFNGKAKHRLFFSVQTFAVFRNADDA
;
A
#
# COMPACT_ATOMS: atom_id res chain seq x y z
N MET A 1 -43.13 10.91 23.96
CA MET A 1 -43.03 12.05 23.03
C MET A 1 -41.58 12.48 22.81
N LEU A 2 -40.88 13.07 23.79
CA LEU A 2 -39.51 13.59 23.62
C LEU A 2 -38.47 12.51 23.18
N ARG A 3 -38.51 11.31 23.78
CA ARG A 3 -37.62 10.19 23.41
C ARG A 3 -37.83 9.69 21.98
N ILE A 4 -39.06 9.74 21.48
CA ILE A 4 -39.40 9.33 20.11
C ILE A 4 -38.87 10.36 19.12
N ILE A 5 -39.06 11.65 19.41
CA ILE A 5 -38.52 12.74 18.59
C ILE A 5 -36.99 12.67 18.52
N LEU A 6 -36.32 12.47 19.66
CA LEU A 6 -34.85 12.31 19.73
C LEU A 6 -34.36 11.08 18.95
N SER A 7 -35.10 9.97 18.99
CA SER A 7 -34.75 8.77 18.24
C SER A 7 -34.90 8.98 16.73
N ILE A 8 -35.96 9.66 16.30
CA ILE A 8 -36.19 10.00 14.88
C ILE A 8 -35.14 10.98 14.38
N THR A 9 -34.83 12.04 15.13
CA THR A 9 -33.78 13.00 14.72
C THR A 9 -32.41 12.33 14.64
N LEU A 10 -32.07 11.45 15.59
CA LEU A 10 -30.84 10.66 15.53
C LEU A 10 -30.81 9.74 14.30
N ALA A 11 -31.91 9.05 13.99
CA ALA A 11 -31.99 8.17 12.81
C ALA A 11 -31.82 8.96 11.50
N VAL A 12 -32.43 10.15 11.39
CA VAL A 12 -32.26 11.04 10.24
C VAL A 12 -30.81 11.50 10.12
N LEU A 13 -30.17 11.90 11.23
CA LEU A 13 -28.76 12.29 11.24
C LEU A 13 -27.84 11.13 10.82
N ILE A 14 -28.09 9.92 11.31
CA ILE A 14 -27.34 8.71 10.92
C ILE A 14 -27.51 8.45 9.42
N TRP A 15 -28.73 8.55 8.90
CA TRP A 15 -29.00 8.37 7.47
C TRP A 15 -28.24 9.38 6.61
N PHE A 16 -28.33 10.67 6.94
CA PHE A 16 -27.63 11.72 6.20
C PHE A 16 -26.11 11.60 6.28
N ARG A 17 -25.56 11.20 7.44
CA ARG A 17 -24.12 11.13 7.67
C ARG A 17 -23.46 9.89 7.10
N PHE A 18 -24.13 8.73 7.14
CA PHE A 18 -23.51 7.44 6.83
C PHE A 18 -24.11 6.73 5.62
N LEU A 19 -25.43 6.85 5.38
CA LEU A 19 -26.11 6.10 4.31
C LEU A 19 -26.24 6.92 3.01
N LYS A 20 -26.46 8.23 3.11
CA LYS A 20 -26.55 9.11 1.93
C LYS A 20 -25.26 9.13 1.08
N PRO A 21 -24.04 9.16 1.65
CA PRO A 21 -22.81 9.11 0.85
C PRO A 21 -22.65 7.80 0.05
N MET A 22 -23.21 6.70 0.55
CA MET A 22 -23.14 5.37 -0.04
C MET A 22 -23.97 5.19 -1.33
N ASN A 23 -24.67 6.24 -1.77
CA ASN A 23 -25.43 6.27 -3.03
C ASN A 23 -24.73 7.11 -4.12
N HIS A 24 -23.49 7.55 -3.89
CA HIS A 24 -22.74 8.38 -4.84
C HIS A 24 -22.63 7.76 -6.25
N PHE A 25 -22.22 6.49 -6.37
CA PHE A 25 -22.06 5.85 -7.67
C PHE A 25 -23.41 5.53 -8.35
N THR A 26 -24.41 5.10 -7.57
CA THR A 26 -25.76 4.84 -8.07
C THR A 26 -26.36 6.11 -8.71
N LYS A 27 -26.14 7.28 -8.13
CA LYS A 27 -26.61 8.56 -8.68
C LYS A 27 -25.94 8.93 -10.01
N MET A 28 -24.70 8.50 -10.22
CA MET A 28 -23.95 8.71 -11.46
C MET A 28 -24.18 7.60 -12.50
N GLY A 29 -25.07 6.65 -12.23
CA GLY A 29 -25.31 5.50 -13.11
C GLY A 29 -24.17 4.46 -13.12
N VAL A 30 -23.26 4.53 -12.15
CA VAL A 30 -22.14 3.60 -12.02
C VAL A 30 -22.56 2.38 -11.19
N LYS A 31 -22.26 1.17 -11.68
CA LYS A 31 -22.50 -0.07 -10.92
C LYS A 31 -21.67 -0.05 -9.64
N GLN A 32 -22.31 -0.26 -8.50
CA GLN A 32 -21.66 -0.31 -7.20
C GLN A 32 -22.10 -1.51 -6.37
N THR A 33 -21.28 -1.84 -5.38
CA THR A 33 -21.60 -2.79 -4.30
C THR A 33 -22.81 -2.32 -3.47
N LYS A 34 -23.28 -3.21 -2.58
CA LYS A 34 -24.20 -2.86 -1.49
C LYS A 34 -23.36 -2.66 -0.22
N PRO A 35 -22.88 -1.43 0.05
CA PRO A 35 -22.02 -1.17 1.21
C PRO A 35 -22.79 -1.37 2.52
N TRP A 36 -22.09 -1.90 3.53
CA TRP A 36 -22.62 -2.00 4.89
C TRP A 36 -22.66 -0.60 5.54
N PRO A 37 -23.69 -0.26 6.33
CA PRO A 37 -23.75 1.02 7.03
C PRO A 37 -22.46 1.30 7.82
N ILE A 38 -21.93 2.53 7.74
CA ILE A 38 -20.70 3.01 8.39
C ILE A 38 -19.41 2.40 7.84
N LEU A 39 -19.31 1.06 7.78
CA LEU A 39 -18.09 0.34 7.39
C LEU A 39 -17.87 0.27 5.87
N GLY A 40 -18.90 0.50 5.06
CA GLY A 40 -18.79 0.33 3.61
C GLY A 40 -18.59 -1.14 3.26
N ASP A 41 -17.69 -1.43 2.33
CA ASP A 41 -17.33 -2.78 1.89
C ASP A 41 -16.13 -3.36 2.67
N ILE A 42 -15.46 -2.56 3.50
CA ILE A 42 -14.28 -3.00 4.26
C ILE A 42 -14.63 -3.95 5.42
N TRP A 43 -15.91 -4.09 5.77
CA TRP A 43 -16.36 -4.97 6.84
C TRP A 43 -15.88 -6.41 6.66
N ARG A 44 -15.83 -6.91 5.42
CA ARG A 44 -15.35 -8.27 5.11
C ARG A 44 -13.90 -8.46 5.52
N ASN A 45 -13.08 -7.42 5.36
CA ASN A 45 -11.68 -7.43 5.77
C ASN A 45 -11.53 -7.26 7.29
N LEU A 46 -12.34 -6.40 7.92
CA LEU A 46 -12.29 -6.17 9.37
C LEU A 46 -12.68 -7.41 10.18
N PHE A 47 -13.72 -8.12 9.74
CA PHE A 47 -14.18 -9.36 10.38
C PHE A 47 -13.42 -10.60 9.89
N GLN A 48 -12.27 -10.41 9.23
CA GLN A 48 -11.41 -11.49 8.71
C GLN A 48 -12.14 -12.52 7.85
N GLN A 49 -13.25 -12.13 7.22
CA GLN A 49 -13.98 -12.99 6.29
C GLN A 49 -13.24 -13.13 4.95
N MET A 50 -12.41 -12.14 4.62
CA MET A 50 -11.58 -12.13 3.41
C MET A 50 -10.22 -11.51 3.72
N ASN A 51 -9.17 -12.10 3.16
CA ASN A 51 -7.85 -11.47 3.22
C ASN A 51 -7.78 -10.30 2.21
N SER A 52 -6.80 -9.41 2.37
CA SER A 52 -6.73 -8.21 1.50
C SER A 52 -6.48 -8.53 0.02
N LEU A 53 -5.76 -9.60 -0.31
CA LEU A 53 -5.51 -10.01 -1.69
C LEU A 53 -6.78 -10.58 -2.35
N GLU A 54 -7.49 -11.41 -1.61
CA GLU A 54 -8.78 -11.99 -2.00
C GLU A 54 -9.84 -10.90 -2.20
N SER A 55 -9.84 -9.86 -1.37
CA SER A 55 -10.70 -8.69 -1.57
C SER A 55 -10.41 -7.97 -2.88
N VAL A 56 -9.15 -7.80 -3.28
CA VAL A 56 -8.79 -7.19 -4.58
C VAL A 56 -9.44 -7.98 -5.72
N GLU A 57 -9.23 -9.30 -5.70
CA GLU A 57 -9.72 -10.18 -6.74
C GLU A 57 -11.25 -10.21 -6.78
N PHE A 58 -11.89 -10.26 -5.61
CA PHE A 58 -13.34 -10.24 -5.47
C PHE A 58 -13.96 -9.00 -6.11
N TYR A 59 -13.49 -7.80 -5.74
CA TYR A 59 -14.05 -6.57 -6.31
C TYR A 59 -13.69 -6.38 -7.78
N TYR A 60 -12.53 -6.87 -8.23
CA TYR A 60 -12.16 -6.86 -9.65
C TYR A 60 -13.08 -7.76 -10.49
N LYS A 61 -13.40 -8.97 -10.01
CA LYS A 61 -14.29 -9.92 -10.70
C LYS A 61 -15.77 -9.55 -10.60
N MET A 62 -16.15 -8.72 -9.63
CA MET A 62 -17.53 -8.28 -9.43
C MET A 62 -18.03 -7.42 -10.58
N PHE A 63 -19.24 -7.65 -11.11
CA PHE A 63 -19.76 -7.00 -12.32
C PHE A 63 -18.90 -7.29 -13.58
N PRO A 64 -18.96 -8.53 -14.10
CA PRO A 64 -18.31 -8.86 -15.37
C PRO A 64 -18.87 -7.98 -16.51
N GLY A 65 -17.99 -7.58 -17.43
CA GLY A 65 -18.33 -6.72 -18.58
C GLY A 65 -18.46 -5.22 -18.26
N ALA A 66 -18.37 -4.80 -16.99
CA ALA A 66 -18.31 -3.38 -16.65
C ALA A 66 -16.89 -2.83 -16.82
N ARG A 67 -16.73 -1.67 -17.48
CA ARG A 67 -15.43 -0.99 -17.65
C ARG A 67 -14.85 -0.47 -16.34
N TYR A 68 -15.73 -0.12 -15.40
CA TYR A 68 -15.40 0.32 -14.05
C TYR A 68 -16.58 0.05 -13.10
N SER A 69 -16.29 -0.01 -11.80
CA SER A 69 -17.29 -0.25 -10.75
C SER A 69 -16.91 0.44 -9.45
N GLY A 70 -17.90 0.88 -8.70
CA GLY A 70 -17.70 1.55 -7.41
C GLY A 70 -17.80 0.60 -6.22
N PHE A 71 -17.01 0.87 -5.20
CA PHE A 71 -17.16 0.31 -3.86
C PHE A 71 -16.85 1.38 -2.82
N TYR A 72 -17.08 1.09 -1.55
CA TYR A 72 -16.89 2.05 -0.47
C TYR A 72 -15.90 1.53 0.56
N GLN A 73 -14.87 2.32 0.84
CA GLN A 73 -14.03 2.12 2.02
C GLN A 73 -14.54 3.05 3.11
N PHE A 74 -15.23 2.51 4.11
CA PHE A 74 -16.05 3.32 5.03
C PHE A 74 -17.08 4.15 4.25
N SER A 75 -17.02 5.47 4.37
CA SER A 75 -17.90 6.40 3.63
C SER A 75 -17.25 6.98 2.37
N ILE A 76 -16.03 6.53 2.01
CA ILE A 76 -15.26 7.08 0.90
C ILE A 76 -15.57 6.30 -0.38
N PRO A 77 -16.14 6.94 -1.42
CA PRO A 77 -16.36 6.30 -2.70
C PRO A 77 -15.02 5.96 -3.35
N THR A 78 -14.83 4.71 -3.75
CA THR A 78 -13.62 4.23 -4.42
C THR A 78 -13.99 3.56 -5.73
N LEU A 79 -13.36 4.01 -6.82
CA LEU A 79 -13.60 3.48 -8.16
C LEU A 79 -12.58 2.41 -8.50
N ILE A 80 -13.05 1.28 -9.02
CA ILE A 80 -12.23 0.21 -9.60
C ILE A 80 -12.31 0.35 -11.11
N ILE A 81 -11.16 0.55 -11.72
CA ILE A 81 -11.03 0.67 -13.17
C ILE A 81 -10.53 -0.68 -13.71
N LYS A 82 -11.24 -1.22 -14.70
CA LYS A 82 -10.89 -2.52 -15.32
C LYS A 82 -10.44 -2.37 -16.76
N ASP A 83 -10.83 -1.29 -17.41
CA ASP A 83 -10.46 -0.97 -18.77
C ASP A 83 -9.03 -0.39 -18.86
N SER A 84 -8.19 -1.01 -19.67
CA SER A 84 -6.81 -0.58 -19.91
C SER A 84 -6.70 0.80 -20.56
N GLU A 85 -7.64 1.18 -21.43
CA GLU A 85 -7.63 2.50 -22.06
C GLU A 85 -7.91 3.59 -21.02
N LEU A 86 -8.87 3.35 -20.13
CA LEU A 86 -9.21 4.26 -19.05
C LEU A 86 -8.09 4.34 -18.00
N LEU A 87 -7.44 3.22 -17.68
CA LEU A 87 -6.24 3.21 -16.84
C LEU A 87 -5.13 4.06 -17.46
N LYS A 88 -4.85 3.91 -18.76
CA LYS A 88 -3.83 4.71 -19.46
C LYS A 88 -4.21 6.19 -19.48
N GLN A 89 -5.49 6.50 -19.66
CA GLN A 89 -5.95 7.87 -19.60
C GLN A 89 -5.68 8.49 -18.22
N ILE A 90 -6.10 7.85 -17.15
CA ILE A 90 -5.96 8.34 -15.77
C ILE A 90 -4.49 8.41 -15.33
N THR A 91 -3.70 7.38 -15.63
CA THR A 91 -2.32 7.26 -15.13
C THR A 91 -1.27 7.96 -16.00
N VAL A 92 -1.59 8.29 -17.25
CA VAL A 92 -0.62 8.89 -18.20
C VAL A 92 -1.11 10.19 -18.79
N ARG A 93 -2.29 10.20 -19.43
CA ARG A 93 -2.77 11.39 -20.17
C ARG A 93 -3.21 12.50 -19.23
N ASP A 94 -4.04 12.15 -18.26
CA ASP A 94 -4.68 13.06 -17.31
C ASP A 94 -4.03 12.98 -15.92
N PHE A 95 -2.78 12.51 -15.84
CA PHE A 95 -2.05 12.29 -14.59
C PHE A 95 -2.02 13.53 -13.68
N HIS A 96 -2.04 14.74 -14.26
CA HIS A 96 -2.06 15.99 -13.51
C HIS A 96 -3.28 16.15 -12.58
N HIS A 97 -4.40 15.48 -12.85
CA HIS A 97 -5.57 15.45 -11.98
C HIS A 97 -5.51 14.36 -10.91
N PHE A 98 -4.59 13.39 -11.07
CA PHE A 98 -4.47 12.18 -10.26
C PHE A 98 -3.04 12.02 -9.72
N THR A 99 -2.43 13.11 -9.26
CA THR A 99 -1.04 13.07 -8.78
C THR A 99 -0.90 12.41 -7.42
N ASP A 100 -1.92 12.54 -6.57
CA ASP A 100 -1.81 12.28 -5.14
C ASP A 100 -2.43 10.93 -4.77
N HIS A 101 -1.67 10.14 -4.01
CA HIS A 101 -2.21 8.95 -3.36
C HIS A 101 -3.00 9.33 -2.11
N ARG A 102 -3.94 8.46 -1.74
CA ARG A 102 -4.61 8.56 -0.45
C ARG A 102 -3.63 8.41 0.72
N THR A 103 -3.57 9.42 1.57
CA THR A 103 -2.83 9.39 2.84
C THR A 103 -3.63 8.63 3.91
N PHE A 104 -2.94 7.77 4.66
CA PHE A 104 -3.53 6.95 5.72
C PHE A 104 -3.21 7.42 7.13
N VAL A 105 -2.15 8.22 7.29
CA VAL A 105 -1.64 8.69 8.58
C VAL A 105 -1.39 10.18 8.47
N ASP A 106 -1.81 10.92 9.49
CA ASP A 106 -1.58 12.35 9.59
C ASP A 106 -0.12 12.65 9.95
N ALA A 107 0.42 13.75 9.43
CA ALA A 107 1.81 14.15 9.65
C ALA A 107 2.10 14.43 11.12
N ASP A 108 1.11 14.92 11.87
CA ASP A 108 1.24 15.20 13.31
C ASP A 108 1.31 13.92 14.15
N VAL A 109 0.76 12.81 13.64
CA VAL A 109 0.73 11.52 14.35
C VAL A 109 1.98 10.71 14.05
N ASP A 110 2.39 10.66 12.78
CA ASP A 110 3.64 9.99 12.38
C ASP A 110 4.37 10.77 11.27
N PRO A 111 5.27 11.68 11.66
CA PRO A 111 6.06 12.47 10.71
C PRO A 111 6.93 11.61 9.78
N LEU A 112 7.36 10.43 10.23
CA LEU A 112 8.23 9.55 9.44
C LEU A 112 7.45 8.87 8.32
N TRP A 113 6.23 8.39 8.61
CA TRP A 113 5.36 7.90 7.55
C TRP A 113 4.91 9.03 6.64
N ALA A 114 4.53 10.20 7.15
CA ALA A 114 4.08 11.28 6.29
C ALA A 114 5.19 11.83 5.36
N GLY A 115 6.46 11.76 5.77
CA GLY A 115 7.60 12.17 4.96
C GLY A 115 8.01 11.20 3.84
N ASN A 116 7.35 10.04 3.71
CA ASN A 116 7.69 9.06 2.68
C ASN A 116 7.18 9.47 1.28
N LEU A 117 7.91 9.09 0.22
CA LEU A 117 7.57 9.47 -1.16
C LEU A 117 6.16 9.05 -1.61
N PHE A 118 5.58 7.98 -1.07
CA PHE A 118 4.23 7.55 -1.41
C PHE A 118 3.12 8.33 -0.67
N ALA A 119 3.46 9.00 0.43
CA ALA A 119 2.55 9.82 1.23
C ALA A 119 2.62 11.32 0.90
N LEU A 120 3.75 11.79 0.37
CA LEU A 120 3.88 13.17 -0.12
C LEU A 120 2.88 13.45 -1.25
N THR A 121 2.38 14.68 -1.29
CA THR A 121 1.41 15.16 -2.29
C THR A 121 1.93 16.39 -3.04
N GLY A 122 1.30 16.70 -4.17
CA GLY A 122 1.51 17.95 -4.90
C GLY A 122 2.96 18.23 -5.31
N GLN A 123 3.41 19.46 -5.08
CA GLN A 123 4.72 19.94 -5.54
C GLN A 123 5.88 19.28 -4.78
N THR A 124 5.74 19.09 -3.46
CA THR A 124 6.75 18.43 -2.62
C THR A 124 7.03 16.99 -3.10
N TRP A 125 5.98 16.27 -3.48
CA TRP A 125 6.12 14.95 -4.10
C TRP A 125 6.92 15.02 -5.41
N LYS A 126 6.59 15.97 -6.30
CA LYS A 126 7.29 16.14 -7.60
C LYS A 126 8.78 16.41 -7.41
N GLU A 127 9.14 17.31 -6.49
CA GLU A 127 10.53 17.66 -6.21
C GLU A 127 11.32 16.49 -5.60
N MET A 128 10.73 15.81 -4.62
CA MET A 128 11.33 14.61 -4.03
C MET A 128 11.48 13.49 -5.06
N ARG A 129 10.47 13.27 -5.91
CA ARG A 129 10.50 12.27 -6.98
C ARG A 129 11.59 12.58 -7.99
N ALA A 130 11.72 13.83 -8.43
CA ALA A 130 12.75 14.27 -9.37
C ALA A 130 14.15 14.02 -8.79
N THR A 131 14.36 14.39 -7.52
CA THR A 131 15.62 14.19 -6.81
C THR A 131 16.00 12.71 -6.72
N LEU A 132 15.07 11.85 -6.27
CA LEU A 132 15.33 10.41 -6.12
C LEU A 132 15.50 9.68 -7.45
N SER A 133 14.82 10.12 -8.51
CA SER A 133 14.89 9.47 -9.83
C SER A 133 16.32 9.47 -10.41
N GLY A 134 17.12 10.49 -10.09
CA GLY A 134 18.53 10.57 -10.51
C GLY A 134 19.41 9.42 -9.99
N SER A 135 19.07 8.87 -8.82
CA SER A 135 19.79 7.76 -8.20
C SER A 135 19.50 6.40 -8.86
N PHE A 136 18.39 6.28 -9.59
CA PHE A 136 17.93 5.02 -10.21
C PHE A 136 18.06 5.03 -11.74
N THR A 137 18.92 5.87 -12.31
CA THR A 137 19.23 5.86 -13.75
C THR A 137 19.89 4.55 -14.17
N SER A 138 19.75 4.14 -15.43
CA SER A 138 20.30 2.88 -15.94
C SER A 138 21.81 2.75 -15.72
N SER A 139 22.56 3.86 -15.79
CA SER A 139 24.01 3.88 -15.52
C SER A 139 24.31 3.60 -14.03
N LYS A 140 23.62 4.28 -13.11
CA LYS A 140 23.77 4.04 -11.67
C LYS A 140 23.35 2.63 -11.28
N MET A 141 22.24 2.13 -11.85
CA MET A 141 21.78 0.76 -11.64
C MET A 141 22.80 -0.27 -12.11
N LYS A 142 23.42 -0.08 -13.29
CA LYS A 142 24.51 -0.96 -13.77
C LYS A 142 25.68 -1.01 -12.78
N ASN A 143 26.06 0.13 -12.19
CA ASN A 143 27.12 0.17 -11.19
C ASN A 143 26.72 -0.58 -9.90
N MET A 144 25.44 -0.55 -9.51
CA MET A 144 24.95 -1.27 -8.34
C MET A 144 24.99 -2.80 -8.49
N VAL A 145 24.92 -3.32 -9.72
CA VAL A 145 24.93 -4.78 -9.99
C VAL A 145 26.17 -5.46 -9.40
N HIS A 146 27.33 -4.80 -9.42
CA HIS A 146 28.54 -5.36 -8.83
C HIS A 146 28.38 -5.65 -7.33
N TYR A 147 27.78 -4.70 -6.59
CA TYR A 147 27.48 -4.88 -5.16
C TYR A 147 26.41 -5.95 -4.93
N MET A 148 25.39 -6.02 -5.79
CA MET A 148 24.36 -7.07 -5.72
C MET A 148 24.96 -8.46 -5.90
N ASN A 149 25.89 -8.62 -6.85
CA ASN A 149 26.59 -9.88 -7.08
C ASN A 149 27.45 -10.26 -5.87
N GLY A 150 28.16 -9.30 -5.26
CA GLY A 150 28.91 -9.56 -4.03
C GLY A 150 28.03 -10.04 -2.87
N ALA A 151 26.86 -9.41 -2.68
CA ALA A 151 25.88 -9.87 -1.69
C ALA A 151 25.33 -11.27 -2.01
N ALA A 152 25.11 -11.59 -3.29
CA ALA A 152 24.64 -12.90 -3.74
C ALA A 152 25.69 -13.99 -3.50
N GLU A 153 26.96 -13.71 -3.79
CA GLU A 153 28.06 -14.61 -3.48
C GLU A 153 28.16 -14.89 -1.98
N ASN A 154 28.05 -13.85 -1.14
CA ASN A 154 28.07 -14.00 0.32
C ASN A 154 26.89 -14.86 0.80
N PHE A 155 25.72 -14.66 0.22
CA PHE A 155 24.52 -15.45 0.51
C PHE A 155 24.72 -16.93 0.17
N VAL A 156 25.29 -17.24 -1.00
CA VAL A 156 25.59 -18.63 -1.40
C VAL A 156 26.68 -19.24 -0.51
N LYS A 157 27.78 -18.52 -0.27
CA LYS A 157 28.89 -18.97 0.60
C LYS A 157 28.40 -19.29 2.01
N PHE A 158 27.45 -18.51 2.55
CA PHE A 158 26.87 -18.76 3.87
C PHE A 158 26.22 -20.15 3.98
N PHE A 159 25.53 -20.62 2.94
CA PHE A 159 24.92 -21.95 2.96
C PHE A 159 25.90 -23.06 2.63
N LEU A 160 26.83 -22.84 1.70
CA LEU A 160 27.88 -23.82 1.39
C LEU A 160 28.76 -24.13 2.61
N ASN A 161 29.06 -23.12 3.43
CA ASN A 161 29.91 -23.28 4.62
C ASN A 161 29.25 -24.04 5.78
N LYS A 162 27.93 -24.31 5.73
CA LYS A 162 27.26 -25.09 6.79
C LYS A 162 27.65 -26.57 6.76
N ASN A 163 28.13 -27.09 5.63
CA ASN A 163 28.59 -28.48 5.47
C ASN A 163 27.61 -29.55 6.00
N GLU A 164 26.31 -29.28 5.86
CA GLU A 164 25.22 -30.18 6.26
C GLU A 164 24.70 -30.94 5.03
N LYS A 165 24.40 -32.24 5.17
CA LYS A 165 23.82 -33.05 4.07
C LYS A 165 22.43 -32.56 3.64
N LEU A 166 21.70 -31.92 4.55
CA LEU A 166 20.37 -31.37 4.31
C LEU A 166 20.25 -30.08 5.11
N ILE A 167 20.06 -28.96 4.42
CA ILE A 167 19.89 -27.65 5.03
C ILE A 167 18.42 -27.30 4.96
N ASP A 168 17.75 -27.23 6.10
CA ASP A 168 16.40 -26.67 6.20
C ASP A 168 16.49 -25.13 6.29
N ILE A 169 15.75 -24.45 5.42
CA ILE A 169 15.84 -22.99 5.24
C ILE A 169 14.44 -22.38 5.20
N ASP A 170 14.17 -21.47 6.14
CA ASP A 170 13.05 -20.54 5.99
C ASP A 170 13.38 -19.53 4.87
N MET A 171 12.79 -19.75 3.69
CA MET A 171 12.99 -18.92 2.50
C MET A 171 12.64 -17.46 2.75
N LYS A 172 11.63 -17.17 3.58
CA LYS A 172 11.24 -15.79 3.87
C LYS A 172 12.30 -15.07 4.68
N ASP A 173 12.86 -15.72 5.70
CA ASP A 173 13.95 -15.14 6.49
C ASP A 173 15.24 -15.02 5.65
N ALA A 174 15.56 -16.04 4.85
CA ALA A 174 16.73 -16.05 3.99
C ALA A 174 16.72 -14.89 2.98
N PHE A 175 15.64 -14.75 2.19
CA PHE A 175 15.55 -13.67 1.21
C PHE A 175 15.37 -12.29 1.85
N LYS A 176 14.78 -12.19 3.04
CA LYS A 176 14.73 -10.94 3.80
C LYS A 176 16.14 -10.47 4.17
N ARG A 177 17.00 -11.38 4.63
CA ARG A 177 18.41 -11.07 4.95
C ARG A 177 19.18 -10.68 3.71
N PHE A 178 19.04 -11.45 2.63
CA PHE A 178 19.68 -11.15 1.34
C PHE A 178 19.29 -9.77 0.82
N THR A 179 17.99 -9.47 0.77
CA THR A 179 17.48 -8.18 0.29
C THR A 179 17.99 -7.02 1.16
N ASN A 180 18.00 -7.20 2.48
CA ASN A 180 18.57 -6.20 3.39
C ASN A 180 20.06 -5.97 3.15
N ASP A 181 20.83 -7.04 2.90
CA ASP A 181 22.26 -6.94 2.61
C ASP A 181 22.47 -6.16 1.31
N VAL A 182 21.76 -6.53 0.24
CA VAL A 182 21.77 -5.81 -1.04
C VAL A 182 21.47 -4.33 -0.85
N ILE A 183 20.35 -3.97 -0.21
CA ILE A 183 19.98 -2.57 0.02
C ILE A 183 21.05 -1.85 0.84
N SER A 184 21.59 -2.48 1.89
CA SER A 184 22.58 -1.86 2.76
C SER A 184 23.91 -1.60 2.05
N THR A 185 24.34 -2.53 1.20
CA THR A 185 25.58 -2.41 0.45
C THR A 185 25.44 -1.42 -0.70
N THR A 186 24.33 -1.45 -1.45
CA THR A 186 24.14 -0.52 -2.58
C THR A 186 23.85 0.90 -2.13
N THR A 187 23.16 1.09 -1.00
CA THR A 187 22.71 2.42 -0.55
C THR A 187 23.72 3.08 0.39
N PHE A 188 24.30 2.32 1.32
CA PHE A 188 25.17 2.85 2.37
C PHE A 188 26.62 2.39 2.25
N GLY A 189 26.96 1.55 1.27
CA GLY A 189 28.29 0.96 1.15
C GLY A 189 28.65 0.00 2.29
N MET A 190 27.68 -0.44 3.09
CA MET A 190 27.90 -1.34 4.22
C MET A 190 27.85 -2.79 3.74
N CYS A 191 28.96 -3.53 3.89
CA CYS A 191 29.01 -4.98 3.64
C CYS A 191 28.66 -5.77 4.91
N GLY A 192 27.80 -6.78 4.80
CA GLY A 192 27.53 -7.74 5.89
C GLY A 192 26.56 -7.25 6.97
N PHE A 193 25.73 -6.26 6.68
CA PHE A 193 24.75 -5.69 7.63
C PHE A 193 23.79 -6.75 8.18
N SER A 194 23.41 -7.72 7.35
CA SER A 194 22.51 -8.81 7.77
C SER A 194 23.15 -9.75 8.82
N GLN A 195 24.48 -9.93 8.80
CA GLN A 195 25.21 -10.70 9.81
C GLN A 195 25.31 -9.93 11.13
N ILE A 196 25.61 -8.62 11.07
CA ILE A 196 25.68 -7.72 12.24
C ILE A 196 24.31 -7.61 12.94
N SER A 197 23.21 -7.58 12.18
CA SER A 197 21.86 -7.51 12.75
C SER A 197 21.52 -8.72 13.62
N LYS A 198 22.09 -9.91 13.37
CA LYS A 198 21.86 -11.09 14.22
C LYS A 198 22.37 -10.86 15.65
N GLN A 199 23.50 -10.17 15.79
CA GLN A 199 24.05 -9.77 17.08
C GLN A 199 23.16 -8.71 17.75
N ARG A 200 22.69 -7.70 17.01
CA ARG A 200 21.89 -6.60 17.57
C ARG A 200 20.43 -6.99 17.91
N TYR A 201 19.83 -7.92 17.17
CA TYR A 201 18.52 -8.51 17.50
C TYR A 201 18.57 -9.45 18.71
N LEU A 202 19.73 -10.07 19.00
CA LEU A 202 19.92 -10.87 20.22
C LEU A 202 20.10 -9.99 21.46
N PHE A 203 20.67 -8.78 21.32
CA PHE A 203 20.82 -7.83 22.44
C PHE A 203 19.55 -7.04 22.80
N ASN A 204 18.57 -6.95 21.90
CA ASN A 204 17.28 -6.31 22.19
C ASN A 204 16.12 -7.27 21.87
N GLY A 205 15.97 -8.27 22.74
CA GLY A 205 14.74 -9.05 22.82
C GLY A 205 13.56 -8.11 23.09
N LYS A 206 12.49 -8.26 22.30
CA LYS A 206 11.20 -7.52 22.34
C LYS A 206 11.08 -6.30 21.41
N ALA A 207 11.28 -6.50 20.11
CA ALA A 207 10.57 -5.70 19.10
C ALA A 207 10.21 -6.57 17.89
N LYS A 208 9.16 -7.40 18.03
CA LYS A 208 8.46 -7.96 16.87
C LYS A 208 7.68 -6.84 16.20
N HIS A 209 8.36 -5.88 15.57
CA HIS A 209 7.74 -5.09 14.51
C HIS A 209 7.58 -6.03 13.31
N ARG A 210 6.44 -6.73 13.28
CA ARG A 210 5.84 -7.24 12.05
C ARG A 210 5.45 -6.00 11.23
N LEU A 211 6.45 -5.34 10.62
CA LEU A 211 6.22 -4.45 9.50
C LEU A 211 5.79 -5.37 8.35
N PHE A 212 4.49 -5.67 8.33
CA PHE A 212 3.81 -6.25 7.20
C PHE A 212 3.79 -5.14 6.14
N PHE A 213 4.89 -5.03 5.37
CA PHE A 213 4.90 -4.25 4.14
C PHE A 213 4.08 -5.01 3.09
N SER A 214 2.77 -5.00 3.28
CA SER A 214 1.82 -5.12 2.18
C SER A 214 1.34 -3.70 1.93
N VAL A 215 2.19 -2.89 1.31
CA VAL A 215 1.70 -1.67 0.66
C VAL A 215 0.92 -2.15 -0.55
N GLN A 216 -0.32 -2.58 -0.33
CA GLN A 216 -1.30 -2.56 -1.40
C GLN A 216 -1.61 -1.08 -1.61
N THR A 217 -0.73 -0.39 -2.35
CA THR A 217 -1.11 0.86 -2.99
C THR A 217 -2.12 0.49 -4.05
N PHE A 218 -3.37 0.32 -3.63
CA PHE A 218 -4.45 0.67 -4.53
C PHE A 218 -4.17 2.12 -4.90
N ALA A 219 -4.00 2.39 -6.19
CA ALA A 219 -3.90 3.75 -6.70
C ALA A 219 -5.27 4.41 -6.54
N VAL A 220 -5.65 4.69 -5.28
CA VAL A 220 -6.80 5.50 -4.93
C VAL A 220 -6.30 6.91 -5.00
N PHE A 221 -6.43 7.48 -6.19
CA PHE A 221 -6.14 8.87 -6.42
C PHE A 221 -7.25 9.72 -5.82
N ARG A 222 -6.87 10.77 -5.09
CA ARG A 222 -7.82 11.80 -4.64
C ARG A 222 -8.00 12.79 -5.79
N ASN A 223 -9.25 13.12 -6.14
CA ASN A 223 -9.51 14.15 -7.12
C ASN A 223 -9.17 15.53 -6.51
N ALA A 224 -8.52 16.41 -7.30
CA ALA A 224 -8.05 17.72 -6.82
C ALA A 224 -9.20 18.68 -6.46
N ASP A 225 -10.41 18.43 -6.97
CA ASP A 225 -11.59 19.30 -6.78
C ASP A 225 -12.35 19.03 -5.46
N ASP A 226 -11.93 18.05 -4.65
CA ASP A 226 -12.58 17.70 -3.37
C ASP A 226 -11.93 18.43 -2.16
N ALA A 227 -11.65 19.74 -2.30
CA ALA A 227 -11.17 20.63 -1.24
C ALA A 227 -12.18 21.73 -0.91
#